data_AF-A0A5B0NX43-F1
#
_entry.id   AF-A0A5B0NX43-F1
#
_cell.length_a   1.000
_cell.length_b   1.000
_cell.length_c   1.000
_cell.angle_alpha   90.00
_cell.angle_beta   90.00
_cell.angle_gamma   90.00
#
_symmetry.space_group_name_H-M   'P 1'
#
loop_
_entity.id
_entity.type
_entity.pdbx_description
1 polymer ?
#
loop_
_entity_poly.entity_id
_entity_poly.type
_entity_poly.pdbx_seq_one_letter_code
_entity_poly.pdbx_strand_id
1 'polypeptide(L)' 'MPKFVREAGNKLGILKDEITLAQNSYTQILMYFGEETDERKQMNSMAFFGIFKTFVTSYKKARDDNRELTYVGLNKKK' A
#
# COMPACT_ATOMS: atom_id res chain seq x y z
N MET A 1 34.98 -10.14 -19.71
CA MET A 1 34.26 -8.99 -19.11
C MET A 1 34.82 -8.75 -17.71
N PRO A 2 35.16 -7.52 -17.31
CA PRO A 2 35.69 -7.25 -15.97
C PRO A 2 34.72 -7.67 -14.87
N LYS A 3 35.23 -8.11 -13.71
CA LYS A 3 34.43 -8.60 -12.56
C LYS A 3 33.33 -7.61 -12.17
N PHE A 4 33.67 -6.33 -12.07
CA PHE A 4 32.73 -5.24 -11.79
C PHE A 4 31.58 -5.17 -12.80
N VAL A 5 31.89 -5.22 -14.10
CA VAL A 5 30.87 -5.10 -15.16
C VAL A 5 29.89 -6.27 -15.12
N ARG A 6 30.39 -7.48 -14.86
CA ARG A 6 29.53 -8.67 -14.69
C ARG A 6 28.62 -8.54 -13.46
N GLU A 7 29.17 -8.14 -12.31
CA GLU A 7 28.38 -7.98 -11.08
C GLU A 7 27.33 -6.87 -11.20
N ALA A 8 27.71 -5.74 -11.80
CA ALA A 8 26.78 -4.64 -12.08
C ALA A 8 25.67 -5.08 -13.04
N GLY A 9 26.02 -5.83 -14.10
CA GLY A 9 25.05 -6.40 -15.04
C GLY A 9 24.04 -7.32 -14.36
N ASN A 10 24.51 -8.21 -13.48
CA ASN A 10 23.65 -9.12 -12.72
C ASN A 10 22.71 -8.35 -11.78
N LYS A 11 23.23 -7.36 -11.03
CA LYS A 11 22.41 -6.53 -10.13
C LYS A 11 21.35 -5.72 -10.90
N LEU A 12 21.72 -5.20 -12.07
CA LEU A 12 20.79 -4.48 -12.93
C LEU A 12 19.70 -5.41 -13.48
N GLY A 13 20.04 -6.64 -13.87
CA GLY A 13 19.07 -7.65 -14.31
C GLY A 13 18.05 -7.92 -13.21
N ILE A 14 18.52 -8.24 -12.00
CA ILE A 14 17.65 -8.46 -10.84
C ILE A 14 16.75 -7.25 -10.58
N LEU A 15 17.30 -6.03 -10.59
CA LEU A 15 16.50 -4.82 -10.35
C LEU A 15 15.40 -4.63 -11.41
N LYS A 16 15.67 -4.95 -12.68
CA LYS A 16 14.65 -4.88 -13.74
C LYS A 16 13.53 -5.87 -13.49
N ASP A 17 13.88 -7.11 -13.13
CA ASP A 17 12.89 -8.15 -12.85
C ASP A 17 12.00 -7.76 -11.67
N GLU A 18 12.58 -7.22 -10.59
CA GLU A 18 11.85 -6.72 -9.42
C GLU A 18 10.92 -5.54 -9.77
N ILE A 19 11.38 -4.60 -10.61
CA ILE A 19 10.54 -3.48 -11.06
C ILE A 19 9.34 -4.00 -11.87
N THR A 20 9.57 -4.92 -12.80
CA THR A 20 8.50 -5.51 -13.61
C THR A 20 7.51 -6.27 -12.73
N LEU A 21 7.99 -7.05 -11.74
CA LEU A 21 7.13 -7.74 -10.79
C LEU A 21 6.27 -6.75 -9.97
N ALA A 22 6.89 -5.67 -9.48
CA ALA A 22 6.19 -4.64 -8.71
C ALA A 22 5.12 -3.93 -9.55
N GLN A 23 5.42 -3.58 -10.80
CA GLN A 23 4.45 -2.96 -11.71
C GLN A 23 3.26 -3.89 -11.99
N ASN A 24 3.53 -5.16 -12.34
CA ASN A 24 2.48 -6.14 -12.60
C ASN A 24 1.59 -6.37 -11.37
N SER A 25 2.19 -6.50 -10.19
CA SER A 25 1.47 -6.67 -8.93
C SER A 25 0.60 -5.45 -8.63
N TYR A 26 1.13 -4.24 -8.85
CA TYR A 26 0.37 -3.01 -8.62
C TYR A 26 -0.84 -2.89 -9.56
N THR A 27 -0.67 -3.21 -10.85
CA THR A 27 -1.79 -3.25 -11.80
C THR A 27 -2.89 -4.22 -11.37
N GLN A 28 -2.53 -5.42 -10.89
CA GLN A 28 -3.51 -6.38 -10.38
C GLN A 28 -4.30 -5.83 -9.18
N ILE A 29 -3.64 -5.11 -8.27
CA ILE A 29 -4.31 -4.49 -7.12
C ILE A 29 -5.28 -3.39 -7.57
N LEU A 30 -4.88 -2.55 -8.53
CA LEU A 30 -5.77 -1.53 -9.10
C LEU A 30 -7.02 -2.18 -9.74
N MET A 31 -6.84 -3.23 -10.53
CA MET A 31 -7.96 -4.00 -11.11
C MET A 31 -8.89 -4.56 -10.04
N TYR A 32 -8.32 -5.12 -8.96
CA TYR A 32 -9.11 -5.71 -7.87
C TYR A 32 -10.01 -4.67 -7.17
N PHE A 33 -9.54 -3.43 -7.02
CA PHE A 33 -10.32 -2.34 -6.43
C PHE A 33 -11.13 -1.53 -7.45
N GLY A 34 -11.07 -1.87 -8.74
CA GLY A 34 -11.81 -1.17 -9.80
C GLY A 34 -11.24 0.21 -10.16
N GLU A 35 -9.95 0.42 -9.91
CA GLU A 35 -9.23 1.67 -10.24
C GLU A 35 -8.76 1.69 -11.70
N GLU A 36 -8.44 2.88 -12.21
CA GLU A 36 -7.91 3.07 -13.57
C GLU A 36 -6.53 2.40 -13.75
N THR A 37 -6.40 1.60 -14.83
CA THR A 37 -5.19 0.82 -15.14
C THR A 37 -4.50 1.23 -16.43
N ASP A 38 -5.08 2.14 -17.23
CA ASP A 38 -4.40 2.72 -18.40
C ASP A 38 -3.07 3.34 -17.96
N GLU A 39 -1.95 2.90 -18.53
CA GLU A 39 -0.60 3.31 -18.11
C GLU A 39 -0.37 4.84 -18.11
N ARG A 40 -1.12 5.60 -18.92
CA ARG A 40 -1.02 7.07 -19.00
C ARG A 40 -1.84 7.77 -17.92
N LYS A 41 -2.81 7.08 -17.33
CA LYS A 41 -3.73 7.58 -16.31
C LYS A 41 -3.67 6.78 -15.00
N GLN A 42 -2.79 5.78 -14.94
CA GLN A 42 -2.66 4.86 -13.83
C GLN A 42 -2.48 5.66 -12.55
N MET A 43 -3.29 5.33 -11.55
CA MET A 43 -3.20 6.00 -10.27
C MET A 43 -1.79 5.84 -9.69
N ASN A 44 -1.21 6.94 -9.19
CA ASN A 44 0.06 6.90 -8.49
C ASN A 44 -0.04 6.04 -7.22
N SER A 45 0.93 5.15 -6.98
CA SER A 45 0.95 4.23 -5.83
C SER A 45 0.89 4.94 -4.48
N MET A 46 1.52 6.11 -4.35
CA MET A 46 1.45 6.93 -3.14
C MET A 46 0.02 7.43 -2.88
N ALA A 47 -0.71 7.80 -3.94
CA ALA A 47 -2.10 8.22 -3.83
C ALA A 47 -2.99 7.02 -3.46
N PHE A 48 -2.87 5.90 -4.17
CA PHE A 48 -3.65 4.69 -3.93
C PHE A 48 -3.46 4.18 -2.50
N PHE A 49 -2.22 3.92 -2.07
CA PHE A 49 -1.95 3.45 -0.71
C PHE A 49 -2.22 4.52 0.36
N GLY A 50 -2.23 5.81 -0.01
CA GLY A 50 -2.61 6.91 0.87
C GLY A 50 -4.05 6.81 1.36
N ILE A 51 -4.97 6.32 0.52
CA ILE A 51 -6.37 6.06 0.89
C ILE A 51 -6.42 5.07 2.06
N PHE A 52 -5.76 3.92 1.93
CA PHE A 52 -5.75 2.87 2.95
C PHE A 52 -5.06 3.31 4.24
N LYS A 53 -3.94 4.05 4.16
CA LYS A 53 -3.27 4.60 5.36
C LYS A 53 -4.21 5.52 6.15
N THR A 54 -4.94 6.37 5.44
CA THR A 54 -5.92 7.28 6.04
C THR A 54 -7.07 6.49 6.66
N PHE A 55 -7.64 5.55 5.91
CA PHE A 55 -8.71 4.67 6.39
C PHE A 55 -8.32 3.91 7.66
N VAL A 56 -7.18 3.22 7.66
CA VAL A 56 -6.70 2.44 8.82
C VAL A 56 -6.47 3.34 10.03
N THR A 57 -5.93 4.53 9.83
CA THR A 57 -5.69 5.49 10.92
C THR A 57 -7.00 5.97 11.52
N SER A 58 -7.93 6.42 10.69
CA SER A 58 -9.26 6.88 11.12
C SER A 58 -10.08 5.78 11.77
N TYR A 59 -10.02 4.56 11.23
CA TYR A 59 -10.74 3.41 11.78
C TYR A 59 -10.21 3.01 13.17
N LYS A 60 -8.88 3.00 13.35
CA LYS A 60 -8.28 2.75 14.68
C LYS A 60 -8.76 3.77 15.70
N LYS A 61 -8.75 5.06 15.33
CA LYS A 61 -9.26 6.13 16.18
C LYS A 61 -10.73 5.90 16.56
N ALA A 62 -11.61 5.68 15.57
CA ALA A 62 -13.03 5.46 15.82
C ALA A 62 -13.27 4.24 16.72
N ARG A 63 -12.51 3.15 16.54
CA ARG A 63 -12.58 1.97 17.40
C ARG A 63 -12.22 2.30 18.84
N ASP A 64 -11.15 3.05 19.05
CA ASP A 64 -10.67 3.38 20.39
C ASP A 64 -11.63 4.37 21.09
N ASP A 65 -12.11 5.39 20.37
CA ASP A 65 -13.15 6.32 20.84
C ASP A 65 -14.45 5.56 21.24
N ASN A 66 -14.89 4.59 20.42
CA ASN A 66 -16.06 3.76 20.72
C ASN A 66 -15.87 2.89 21.98
N ARG A 67 -14.65 2.38 22.21
CA ARG A 67 -14.34 1.61 23.43
C ARG A 67 -14.47 2.51 24.65
N GLU A 68 -13.86 3.69 24.63
CA GLU A 68 -13.93 4.66 25.73
C GLU A 68 -15.38 5.04 26.06
N LEU A 69 -16.20 5.37 25.05
CA LEU A 69 -17.62 5.66 25.24
C LEU A 69 -18.38 4.49 25.88
N THR A 70 -18.06 3.26 25.48
CA THR A 70 -18.67 2.05 26.05
C THR A 70 -18.30 1.90 27.53
N TYR A 71 -17.01 2.05 27.88
CA TYR A 71 -16.54 1.99 29.26
C TYR A 71 -17.18 3.09 30.14
N VAL A 72 -17.24 4.33 29.66
CA VAL A 72 -17.88 5.45 30.38
C VAL A 72 -19.38 5.19 30.56
N GLY A 73 -20.06 4.69 29.51
CA GLY A 73 -21.48 4.36 29.56
C GLY A 73 -21.82 3.27 30.58
N LEU A 74 -20.94 2.29 30.78
CA LEU A 74 -21.10 1.25 31.80
C LEU A 74 -20.89 1.79 33.22
N ASN A 75 -19.92 2.69 33.41
CA ASN A 75 -19.65 3.27 34.73
C ASN A 75 -20.69 4.30 35.18
N LYS A 76 -21.41 4.95 34.25
CA LYS A 76 -22.54 5.84 34.58
C LYS A 76 -23.84 5.09 34.94
N LYS A 77 -23.92 3.79 34.68
CA LYS A 77 -25.09 2.94 34.96
C LYS A 77 -24.98 2.14 36.27
N LYS A 78 -23.86 2.26 36.99
CA LYS A 78 -23.64 1.66 38.31
C LYS A 78 -23.77 2.74 39.38
#